data_AF-A0A3C0WYY8-F1
#
_entry.id   AF-A0A3C0WYY8-F1
#
_cell.length_a   1.000
_cell.length_b   1.000
_cell.length_c   1.000
_cell.angle_alpha   90.00
_cell.angle_beta   90.00
_cell.angle_gamma   90.00
#
_symmetry.space_group_name_H-M   'P 1'
#
loop_
_entity.id
_entity.type
_entity.pdbx_description
1 polymer ?
#
loop_
_entity_poly.entity_id
_entity_poly.type
_entity_poly.pdbx_seq_one_letter_code
_entity_poly.pdbx_strand_id
1 'polypeptide(L)' 'MLKLLKLLKAYKKESILSPVFKLVEVAFELTIPLLVANIIDIGIGTGNKPYIVKMCALMGLFGVLGLACTLAAQYFAAK' A
#
# COMPACT_ATOMS: atom_id res chain seq x y z
N MET A 1 -27.74 9.41 -20.55
CA MET A 1 -26.56 9.04 -19.72
C MET A 1 -26.88 8.74 -18.26
N LEU A 2 -27.85 9.39 -17.61
CA LEU A 2 -28.19 9.17 -16.18
C LEU A 2 -28.75 7.77 -15.82
N LYS A 3 -29.16 6.94 -16.80
CA LYS A 3 -29.68 5.58 -16.56
C LYS A 3 -28.59 4.56 -16.15
N LEU A 4 -27.32 4.81 -16.46
CA LEU A 4 -26.20 3.92 -16.12
C LEU A 4 -25.81 4.01 -14.63
N LEU A 5 -26.08 5.14 -13.98
CA LEU A 5 -25.87 5.31 -12.53
C LEU A 5 -26.77 4.40 -11.68
N LYS A 6 -27.88 3.90 -12.24
CA LYS A 6 -28.74 2.89 -11.57
C LYS A 6 -28.11 1.49 -11.60
N LEU A 7 -27.26 1.14 -12.59
CA LEU A 7 -26.49 -0.11 -12.57
C LEU A 7 -25.36 -0.06 -11.52
N LEU A 8 -24.72 1.10 -11.33
CA LEU A 8 -23.71 1.32 -10.28
C LEU A 8 -24.29 1.20 -8.86
N LYS A 9 -25.62 1.24 -8.69
CA LYS A 9 -26.27 1.17 -7.39
C LYS A 9 -26.16 -0.23 -6.75
N ALA A 10 -25.98 -1.28 -7.56
CA ALA A 10 -25.73 -2.64 -7.10
C ALA A 10 -24.26 -2.87 -6.69
N TYR A 11 -23.31 -2.18 -7.34
CA TYR A 11 -21.85 -2.28 -7.11
C TYR A 11 -21.27 -1.13 -6.26
N LYS A 12 -22.14 -0.38 -5.57
CA LYS A 12 -21.75 0.81 -4.78
C LYS A 12 -20.73 0.51 -3.69
N LYS A 13 -20.71 -0.73 -3.18
CA LYS A 13 -19.75 -1.15 -2.15
C LYS A 13 -18.38 -1.44 -2.75
N GLU A 14 -18.31 -2.21 -3.84
CA GLU A 14 -17.04 -2.51 -4.52
C GLU A 14 -16.37 -1.25 -5.11
N SER A 15 -17.16 -0.35 -5.70
CA SER A 15 -16.66 0.90 -6.28
C SER A 15 -16.07 1.88 -5.24
N ILE A 16 -16.40 1.74 -3.96
CA ILE A 16 -15.84 2.56 -2.86
C ILE A 16 -14.70 1.79 -2.16
N LEU A 17 -14.81 0.48 -2.02
CA LEU A 17 -13.73 -0.33 -1.45
C LEU A 17 -12.46 -0.24 -2.31
N SER A 18 -12.56 -0.35 -3.62
CA SER A 18 -11.39 -0.29 -4.52
C SER A 18 -10.52 0.97 -4.31
N PRO A 19 -11.06 2.20 -4.33
CA PRO A 19 -10.26 3.39 -4.07
C PRO A 19 -9.74 3.48 -2.62
N VAL A 20 -10.48 2.98 -1.63
CA VAL A 20 -9.99 2.96 -0.23
C VAL A 20 -8.79 2.03 -0.08
N PHE A 21 -8.84 0.82 -0.66
CA PHE A 21 -7.70 -0.10 -0.64
C PHE A 21 -6.50 0.46 -1.39
N LYS A 22 -6.72 1.14 -2.53
CA LYS A 22 -5.66 1.82 -3.28
C LYS A 22 -5.02 2.96 -2.47
N LEU A 23 -5.80 3.72 -1.70
CA LEU A 23 -5.27 4.78 -0.82
C LEU A 23 -4.40 4.21 0.30
N VAL A 24 -4.83 3.10 0.91
CA VAL A 24 -4.05 2.41 1.95
C VAL A 24 -2.75 1.84 1.38
N GLU A 25 -2.79 1.25 0.19
CA GLU A 25 -1.60 0.79 -0.54
C GLU A 25 -0.62 1.94 -0.79
N VAL A 26 -1.09 3.07 -1.32
CA VAL A 26 -0.25 4.25 -1.59
C VAL A 26 0.36 4.83 -0.31
N ALA A 27 -0.37 4.80 0.81
CA ALA A 27 0.17 5.21 2.11
C ALA A 27 1.35 4.32 2.55
N PHE A 28 1.26 3.00 2.31
CA PHE A 28 2.38 2.08 2.57
C PHE A 28 3.55 2.31 1.60
N GLU A 29 3.28 2.51 0.30
CA GLU A 29 4.33 2.85 -0.68
C GLU A 29 5.05 4.15 -0.32
N LEU A 30 4.35 5.16 0.18
CA LEU A 30 4.95 6.43 0.65
C LEU A 30 5.77 6.26 1.93
N THR A 31 5.47 5.24 2.74
CA THR A 31 6.24 4.94 3.95
C THR A 31 7.60 4.32 3.63
N ILE A 32 7.73 3.62 2.50
CA ILE A 32 9.00 3.02 2.04
C ILE A 32 10.13 4.05 1.87
N PRO A 33 9.99 5.16 1.11
CA PRO A 33 11.05 6.17 0.97
C PRO A 33 11.35 6.88 2.30
N LEU A 34 10.37 7.05 3.18
CA LEU A 34 10.58 7.55 4.55
C LEU A 34 11.46 6.59 5.38
N LEU A 35 11.24 5.28 5.26
CA LEU A 35 12.10 4.27 5.89
C LEU A 35 13.51 4.30 5.30
N VAL A 36 13.67 4.46 3.99
CA VAL A 36 14.98 4.59 3.34
C VAL A 36 15.76 5.81 3.86
N ALA A 37 15.11 6.96 3.99
CA ALA A 37 15.72 8.15 4.57
C ALA A 37 16.25 7.87 6.00
N ASN A 38 15.42 7.23 6.84
CA ASN A 38 15.83 6.84 8.19
C ASN A 38 16.99 5.81 8.19
N ILE A 39 17.02 4.87 7.24
CA ILE A 39 18.14 3.92 7.09
C ILE A 39 19.44 4.68 6.79
N ILE A 40 19.39 5.70 5.94
CA ILE A 40 20.57 6.49 5.58
C ILE A 40 21.01 7.35 6.77
N ASP A 41 20.11 8.13 7.33
CA ASP A 41 20.43 9.08 8.41
C ASP A 41 20.87 8.37 9.70
N ILE A 42 20.14 7.33 10.11
CA ILE A 42 20.36 6.64 11.39
C ILE A 42 21.19 5.37 11.21
N GLY A 43 20.88 4.56 10.20
CA GLY A 43 21.58 3.29 9.98
C GLY A 43 23.02 3.50 9.54
N ILE A 44 23.23 4.26 8.46
CA ILE A 44 24.57 4.52 7.91
C ILE A 44 25.31 5.54 8.79
N GLY A 45 24.63 6.61 9.22
CA GLY A 45 25.20 7.65 10.10
C GLY A 45 25.74 7.12 11.43
N THR A 46 25.10 6.09 12.01
CA THR A 46 25.52 5.47 13.29
C THR A 46 26.33 4.17 13.09
N GLY A 47 26.55 3.74 11.84
CA GLY A 47 27.25 2.49 11.51
C GLY A 47 26.53 1.21 11.97
N ASN A 48 25.23 1.29 12.27
CA ASN A 48 24.49 0.24 12.97
C ASN A 48 23.91 -0.79 11.97
N LYS A 49 24.77 -1.69 11.50
CA LYS A 49 24.43 -2.77 10.54
C LYS A 49 23.17 -3.58 10.90
N PRO A 50 22.93 -4.02 12.15
CA PRO A 50 21.73 -4.78 12.48
C PRO A 50 20.44 -3.95 12.38
N TYR A 51 20.50 -2.63 12.54
CA TYR A 51 19.36 -1.74 12.33
C TYR A 51 18.97 -1.68 10.85
N ILE A 52 19.97 -1.56 9.96
CA ILE A 52 19.77 -1.55 8.51
C ILE A 52 19.06 -2.82 8.05
N VAL A 53 19.54 -4.00 8.49
CA VAL A 53 18.94 -5.30 8.12
C VAL A 53 17.50 -5.43 8.61
N LYS A 54 17.20 -4.98 9.84
CA LYS A 54 15.83 -4.97 10.36
C LYS A 54 14.91 -4.06 9.53
N MET A 55 15.39 -2.89 9.12
CA MET A 55 14.59 -1.97 8.31
C MET A 55 14.40 -2.46 6.87
N CYS A 56 15.38 -3.12 6.27
CA CYS A 56 15.20 -3.80 4.98
C CYS A 56 14.16 -4.92 5.07
N ALA A 57 14.17 -5.72 6.13
CA ALA A 57 13.15 -6.75 6.36
C ALA A 57 11.76 -6.12 6.54
N LEU A 58 11.66 -5.02 7.28
CA LEU A 58 10.41 -4.27 7.47
C LEU A 58 9.87 -3.70 6.15
N MET A 59 10.73 -3.12 5.31
CA MET A 59 10.35 -2.65 3.97
C MET A 59 9.82 -3.78 3.09
N GLY A 60 10.47 -4.94 3.11
CA GLY A 60 9.98 -6.12 2.38
C GLY A 60 8.59 -6.55 2.86
N LEU A 61 8.34 -6.50 4.16
CA LEU A 61 7.05 -6.84 4.77
C LEU A 61 5.95 -5.85 4.36
N PHE A 62 6.26 -4.54 4.33
CA PHE A 62 5.36 -3.51 3.79
C PHE A 62 5.07 -3.72 2.29
N GLY A 63 6.06 -4.13 1.50
CA GLY A 63 5.85 -4.45 0.08
C GLY A 63 4.92 -5.64 -0.15
N VAL A 64 5.06 -6.71 0.64
CA VAL A 64 4.17 -7.88 0.58
C VAL A 64 2.75 -7.52 1.03
N LEU A 65 2.61 -6.74 2.10
CA LEU A 65 1.31 -6.22 2.55
C LEU A 65 0.66 -5.32 1.51
N GLY A 66 1.44 -4.44 0.87
CA GLY A 66 1.02 -3.59 -0.24
C GLY A 66 0.43 -4.42 -1.38
N LEU A 67 1.19 -5.42 -1.87
CA LEU A 67 0.75 -6.35 -2.91
C LEU A 67 -0.55 -7.10 -2.54
N ALA A 68 -0.66 -7.58 -1.30
CA ALA A 68 -1.88 -8.24 -0.83
C ALA A 68 -3.09 -7.28 -0.86
N CYS A 69 -2.87 -6.01 -0.50
CA CYS A 69 -3.87 -4.94 -0.58
C CYS A 69 -4.28 -4.67 -2.03
N THR A 70 -3.32 -4.59 -2.96
CA THR A 70 -3.59 -4.38 -4.39
C THR A 70 -4.35 -5.55 -5.00
N LEU A 71 -4.02 -6.79 -4.63
CA LEU A 71 -4.71 -8.00 -5.10
C LEU A 71 -6.15 -8.05 -4.58
N ALA A 72 -6.38 -7.71 -3.30
CA ALA A 72 -7.73 -7.61 -2.75
C ALA A 72 -8.56 -6.54 -3.46
N ALA A 73 -7.98 -5.36 -3.72
CA ALA A 73 -8.64 -4.29 -4.46
C ALA A 73 -9.03 -4.73 -5.88
N GLN A 74 -8.10 -5.36 -6.60
CA GLN A 74 -8.36 -5.86 -7.95
C GLN A 74 -9.38 -6.99 -7.99
N TYR A 75 -9.39 -7.87 -6.99
CA TYR A 75 -10.41 -8.92 -6.87
C TYR A 75 -11.81 -8.34 -6.66
N PHE A 76 -11.95 -7.32 -5.80
CA PHE A 76 -13.22 -6.61 -5.62
C PHE A 76 -13.61 -5.75 -6.84
N ALA A 77 -12.65 -5.27 -7.63
CA ALA A 77 -12.93 -4.50 -8.84
C ALA A 77 -13.31 -5.38 -10.04
N ALA A 78 -12.79 -6.61 -10.10
CA ALA A 78 -13.06 -7.57 -11.18
C ALA A 78 -14.32 -8.41 -10.94
N LYS A 79 -14.85 -8.42 -9.72
CA LYS A 79 -16.09 -9.10 -9.34
C LYS A 79 -17.27 -8.15 -9.43
#